data_AF-A0A2S5QN82-F1
#
_entry.id   AF-A0A2S5QN82-F1
#
_cell.length_a   1.000
_cell.length_b   1.000
_cell.length_c   1.000
_cell.angle_alpha   90.00
_cell.angle_beta   90.00
_cell.angle_gamma   90.00
#
_symmetry.space_group_name_H-M   'P 1'
#
loop_
_entity.id
_entity.type
_entity.pdbx_description
1 polymer ?
#
loop_
_entity_poly.entity_id
_entity_poly.type
_entity_poly.pdbx_seq_one_letter_code
_entity_poly.pdbx_strand_id
1 'polypeptide(L)'
;MVYELLTIIALCIVFAGIFYGIFGDATEGVRRLFQQVFLWAILGTYYRWCWTKSGQTVAMQAWHLKVVAQDNATLSMQMALRRYVLASLSFVLCGLGFLWVIVDKDRLFLHDRLLKCKIIIA
;
A
#
# COMPACT_ATOMS: atom_id res chain seq x y z
N MET A 1 1.49 -9.88 0.97
CA MET A 1 2.57 -9.31 1.81
C MET A 1 3.94 -9.45 1.16
N VAL A 2 4.44 -10.66 0.87
CA VAL A 2 5.74 -10.80 0.13
C VAL A 2 5.58 -10.56 -1.37
N TYR A 3 4.52 -11.05 -2.01
CA TYR A 3 4.26 -10.82 -3.44
C TYR A 3 3.98 -9.34 -3.78
N GLU A 4 3.33 -8.60 -2.86
CA GLU A 4 3.14 -7.15 -2.99
C GLU A 4 4.46 -6.38 -2.92
N LEU A 5 5.46 -6.91 -2.20
CA LEU A 5 6.78 -6.31 -2.13
C LEU A 5 7.41 -6.26 -3.53
N LEU A 6 7.20 -7.31 -4.34
CA LEU A 6 7.70 -7.35 -5.71
C LEU A 6 7.09 -6.24 -6.57
N THR A 7 5.78 -6.02 -6.48
CA THR A 7 5.12 -4.91 -7.21
C THR A 7 5.57 -3.55 -6.70
N ILE A 8 5.75 -3.39 -5.39
CA ILE A 8 6.26 -2.15 -4.80
C ILE A 8 7.67 -1.88 -5.31
N ILE A 9 8.56 -2.87 -5.29
CA ILE A 9 9.93 -2.74 -5.79
C ILE A 9 9.93 -2.38 -7.28
N ALA A 10 9.13 -3.08 -8.09
CA ALA A 10 9.03 -2.81 -9.52
C ALA A 10 8.55 -1.37 -9.79
N LEU A 11 7.49 -0.93 -9.12
CA LEU A 11 6.98 0.45 -9.20
C LEU A 11 8.05 1.45 -8.76
N CYS A 12 8.72 1.21 -7.63
CA CYS A 12 9.78 2.08 -7.12
C CYS A 12 10.92 2.21 -8.12
N ILE A 13 11.38 1.11 -8.73
CA ILE A 13 12.47 1.15 -9.72
C ILE A 13 12.06 1.99 -10.94
N VAL A 14 10.88 1.73 -11.51
CA VAL A 14 10.40 2.43 -12.71
C VAL A 14 10.23 3.92 -12.42
N PHE A 15 9.52 4.28 -11.35
CA PHE A 15 9.23 5.68 -11.05
C PHE A 15 10.43 6.43 -10.48
N ALA A 16 11.34 5.77 -9.75
CA ALA A 16 12.61 6.38 -9.38
C ALA A 16 13.46 6.66 -10.63
N GLY A 17 13.53 5.73 -11.59
CA GLY A 17 14.23 5.94 -12.86
C GLY A 17 13.68 7.13 -13.64
N ILE A 18 12.34 7.24 -13.76
CA ILE A 18 11.68 8.40 -14.37
C ILE A 18 12.03 9.70 -13.63
N PHE A 19 12.01 9.66 -12.30
CA PHE A 19 12.35 10.83 -11.48
C PHE A 19 13.80 11.27 -11.68
N TYR A 20 14.77 10.34 -11.65
CA TYR A 20 16.18 10.64 -11.93
C TYR A 20 16.38 11.17 -13.36
N GLY A 21 15.64 10.65 -14.34
CA GLY A 21 15.72 11.13 -15.73
C GLY A 21 15.22 12.56 -15.93
N ILE A 22 14.24 13.01 -15.13
CA ILE A 22 13.65 14.36 -15.23
C ILE A 22 14.36 15.36 -14.31
N PHE A 23 14.63 14.96 -13.07
CA PHE A 23 15.09 15.87 -12.01
C PHE A 23 16.60 15.72 -11.69
N GLY A 24 17.26 14.72 -12.29
CA GLY A 24 18.68 14.43 -12.04
C GLY A 24 18.92 13.76 -10.69
N ASP A 25 20.17 13.79 -10.24
CA ASP A 25 20.57 13.12 -9.01
C ASP A 25 19.87 13.71 -7.77
N ALA A 26 19.32 12.82 -6.95
CA ALA A 26 18.46 13.10 -5.80
C ALA A 26 18.94 12.39 -4.53
N THR A 27 20.22 12.01 -4.52
CA THR A 27 20.85 11.26 -3.43
C THR A 27 21.00 12.11 -2.15
N GLU A 28 21.08 13.44 -2.26
CA GLU A 28 21.31 14.33 -1.11
C GLU A 28 20.27 15.48 -0.95
N GLY A 29 20.05 15.88 0.30
CA GLY A 29 19.28 17.07 0.68
C GLY A 29 17.76 16.98 0.44
N VAL A 30 17.16 18.12 0.10
CA VAL A 30 15.70 18.29 -0.10
C VAL A 30 15.17 17.44 -1.27
N ARG A 31 16.02 17.16 -2.27
CA ARG A 31 15.64 16.35 -3.43
C ARG A 31 15.35 14.89 -3.04
N ARG A 32 16.07 14.35 -2.05
CA ARG A 32 15.79 13.01 -1.50
C ARG A 32 14.40 12.94 -0.86
N LEU A 33 14.05 13.96 -0.07
CA LEU A 33 12.72 14.06 0.52
C LEU A 33 11.64 14.20 -0.55
N PHE A 34 11.90 15.00 -1.59
CA PHE A 34 10.97 15.16 -2.70
C PHE A 34 10.74 13.84 -3.45
N GLN A 35 11.80 13.08 -3.72
CA GLN A 35 11.71 11.74 -4.31
C GLN A 35 10.93 10.76 -3.42
N GLN A 36 11.17 10.77 -2.10
CA GLN A 36 10.45 9.92 -1.15
C GLN A 36 8.95 10.22 -1.14
N VAL A 37 8.57 11.50 -1.08
CA VAL A 37 7.16 11.93 -1.13
C VAL A 37 6.53 11.60 -2.48
N PHE A 38 7.27 11.76 -3.57
CA PHE A 38 6.82 11.42 -4.92
C PHE A 38 6.51 9.93 -5.06
N LEU A 39 7.45 9.05 -4.66
CA LEU A 39 7.25 7.60 -4.68
C LEU A 39 6.09 7.18 -3.78
N TRP A 40 5.99 7.78 -2.59
CA TRP A 40 4.86 7.55 -1.68
C TRP A 40 3.52 7.93 -2.32
N ALA A 41 3.42 9.11 -2.92
CA ALA A 41 2.20 9.56 -3.58
C ALA A 41 1.80 8.64 -4.75
N ILE A 42 2.76 8.16 -5.53
CA ILE A 42 2.53 7.22 -6.64
C ILE A 42 2.00 5.89 -6.13
N LEU A 43 2.66 5.31 -5.13
CA LEU A 43 2.20 4.05 -4.53
C LEU A 43 0.80 4.21 -3.95
N GLY A 44 0.51 5.31 -3.26
CA GLY A 44 -0.82 5.61 -2.73
C GLY A 44 -1.89 5.70 -3.80
N THR A 45 -1.57 6.37 -4.92
CA THR A 45 -2.48 6.48 -6.07
C THR A 45 -2.70 5.12 -6.73
N TYR A 46 -1.65 4.34 -6.92
CA TYR A 46 -1.71 2.98 -7.47
C TYR A 46 -2.61 2.06 -6.63
N TYR A 47 -2.34 1.98 -5.32
CA TYR A 47 -3.11 1.12 -4.41
C TYR A 47 -4.56 1.56 -4.32
N ARG A 48 -4.81 2.87 -4.20
CA ARG A 48 -6.15 3.43 -4.21
C ARG A 48 -6.92 3.03 -5.47
N TRP A 49 -6.30 3.18 -6.64
CA TRP A 49 -6.93 2.84 -7.92
C TRP A 49 -7.22 1.35 -8.06
N CYS A 50 -6.26 0.48 -7.73
CA CYS A 50 -6.44 -0.97 -7.78
C CYS A 50 -7.58 -1.45 -6.86
N TRP A 51 -7.62 -0.93 -5.62
CA TRP A 51 -8.64 -1.34 -4.65
C TRP A 51 -10.04 -0.81 -4.96
N THR A 52 -10.18 0.40 -5.54
CA THR A 52 -11.49 0.92 -5.91
C THR A 52 -12.04 0.31 -7.19
N LYS A 53 -11.20 0.09 -8.22
CA LYS A 53 -11.65 -0.38 -9.53
C LYS A 53 -11.96 -1.87 -9.55
N SER A 54 -11.10 -2.68 -8.95
CA SER A 54 -11.18 -4.15 -9.02
C SER A 54 -11.16 -4.83 -7.65
N GLY A 55 -10.61 -4.17 -6.63
CA GLY A 55 -10.30 -4.82 -5.36
C GLY A 55 -9.06 -5.72 -5.46
N GLN A 56 -8.35 -5.70 -6.60
CA GLN A 56 -7.16 -6.51 -6.86
C GLN A 56 -6.01 -5.61 -7.30
N THR A 57 -4.84 -5.85 -6.72
CA THR A 57 -3.55 -5.33 -7.21
C THR A 57 -3.03 -6.27 -8.29
N VAL A 58 -2.02 -5.83 -9.06
CA VAL A 58 -1.41 -6.66 -10.11
C VAL A 58 -0.86 -7.96 -9.53
N ALA A 59 -0.21 -7.91 -8.37
CA ALA A 59 0.27 -9.12 -7.74
C ALA A 59 -0.89 -9.98 -7.19
N MET A 60 -1.96 -9.40 -6.65
CA MET A 60 -3.13 -10.19 -6.24
C MET A 60 -3.82 -10.88 -7.44
N GLN A 61 -3.86 -10.24 -8.60
CA GLN A 61 -4.40 -10.86 -9.82
C GLN A 61 -3.64 -12.13 -10.21
N ALA A 62 -2.31 -12.14 -10.06
CA ALA A 62 -1.48 -13.32 -10.35
C ALA A 62 -1.79 -14.52 -9.44
N TRP A 63 -2.37 -14.28 -8.26
CA TRP A 63 -2.72 -15.32 -7.28
C TRP A 63 -4.23 -15.50 -7.13
N HIS A 64 -5.04 -14.90 -8.01
CA HIS A 64 -6.50 -14.89 -7.93
C HIS A 64 -7.02 -14.40 -6.56
N LEU A 65 -6.32 -13.45 -5.93
CA LEU A 65 -6.73 -12.88 -4.66
C LEU A 65 -7.56 -11.61 -4.90
N LYS A 66 -8.59 -11.39 -4.09
CA LYS A 66 -9.42 -10.19 -4.14
C LYS A 66 -9.70 -9.64 -2.76
N VAL A 67 -9.44 -8.36 -2.57
CA VAL A 67 -9.84 -7.63 -1.37
C VAL A 67 -11.26 -7.14 -1.55
N VAL A 68 -12.12 -7.52 -0.61
CA VAL A 68 -13.54 -7.20 -0.65
C VAL A 68 -13.99 -6.69 0.72
N ALA A 69 -14.91 -5.73 0.74
CA ALA A 69 -15.56 -5.30 1.97
C ALA A 69 -16.45 -6.41 2.54
N GLN A 70 -16.88 -6.27 3.81
CA GLN A 70 -17.78 -7.25 4.47
C GLN A 70 -19.06 -7.53 3.66
N ASP A 71 -19.58 -6.52 2.95
CA ASP A 71 -20.78 -6.63 2.12
C ASP A 71 -20.51 -7.23 0.73
N ASN A 72 -19.37 -7.89 0.53
CA ASN A 72 -18.91 -8.42 -0.76
C ASN A 72 -18.74 -7.37 -1.89
N ALA A 73 -18.77 -6.08 -1.54
CA ALA A 73 -18.55 -4.96 -2.46
C ALA A 73 -17.07 -4.59 -2.60
N THR A 74 -16.71 -3.91 -3.70
CA THR A 74 -15.38 -3.32 -3.88
C THR A 74 -15.11 -2.24 -2.83
N LEU A 75 -13.85 -1.99 -2.49
CA LEU A 75 -13.52 -0.98 -1.47
C LEU A 75 -13.94 0.40 -1.95
N SER A 76 -14.66 1.13 -1.09
CA SER A 76 -14.93 2.55 -1.31
C SER A 76 -13.63 3.36 -1.33
N MET A 77 -13.60 4.41 -2.16
CA MET A 77 -12.47 5.33 -2.33
C MET A 77 -11.94 5.87 -0.99
N GLN A 78 -12.83 6.13 -0.03
CA GLN A 78 -12.46 6.62 1.30
C GLN A 78 -11.80 5.51 2.15
N MET A 79 -12.28 4.27 2.06
CA MET A 79 -11.73 3.13 2.77
C MET A 79 -10.34 2.77 2.25
N ALA A 80 -10.16 2.77 0.92
CA ALA A 80 -8.87 2.54 0.27
C ALA A 80 -7.82 3.59 0.69
N LEU A 81 -8.20 4.87 0.73
CA LEU A 81 -7.31 5.94 1.18
C LEU A 81 -6.95 5.79 2.67
N ARG A 82 -7.93 5.54 3.53
CA ARG A 82 -7.69 5.32 4.97
C ARG A 82 -6.75 4.14 5.19
N ARG A 83 -6.93 3.02 4.46
CA ARG A 83 -6.04 1.86 4.51
C ARG A 83 -4.61 2.23 4.17
N TYR A 84 -4.41 3.01 3.12
CA TYR A 84 -3.08 3.44 2.68
C TYR A 84 -2.40 4.38 3.69
N VAL A 85 -3.15 5.35 4.23
CA VAL A 85 -2.64 6.29 5.25
C VAL A 85 -2.30 5.57 6.55
N LEU A 86 -3.14 4.64 7.01
CA LEU A 86 -2.87 3.83 8.23
C LEU A 86 -1.64 2.93 8.06
N ALA A 87 -1.50 2.30 6.88
CA ALA A 87 -0.35 1.46 6.56
C ALA A 87 0.95 2.25 6.50
N SER A 88 0.94 3.43 5.87
CA SER A 88 2.10 4.31 5.80
C SER A 88 2.47 4.93 7.15
N LEU A 89 1.48 5.35 7.94
CA LEU A 89 1.72 5.84 9.30
C LEU A 89 2.32 4.76 10.20
N SER A 90 1.89 3.50 10.08
CA SER A 90 2.50 2.37 10.80
C SER A 90 3.96 2.13 10.41
N PHE A 91 4.31 2.40 9.15
CA PHE A 91 5.66 2.26 8.63
C PHE A 91 6.58 3.41 9.09
N VAL A 92 6.07 4.65 9.09
CA VAL A 92 6.81 5.85 9.54
C VAL A 92 7.03 5.85 11.05
N LEU A 93 6.08 5.35 11.85
CA LEU A 93 6.21 5.24 13.32
C LEU A 93 7.10 4.07 13.79
N CYS A 94 8.09 3.64 13.00
CA CYS A 94 9.05 2.59 13.36
C CYS A 94 8.41 1.31 13.91
N GLY A 95 7.38 0.77 13.26
CA GLY A 95 6.84 -0.53 13.65
C GLY A 95 6.07 -0.55 14.99
N LEU A 96 5.66 0.58 15.56
CA LEU A 96 4.69 0.60 16.66
C LEU A 96 3.33 -0.02 16.26
N GLY A 97 2.98 0.04 14.97
CA GLY A 97 1.85 -0.74 14.42
C GLY A 97 2.11 -2.25 14.33
N PHE A 98 3.39 -2.67 14.25
CA PHE A 98 3.80 -4.08 14.34
C PHE A 98 3.79 -4.59 15.78
N LEU A 99 4.10 -3.74 16.78
CA LEU A 99 4.01 -4.12 18.19
C LEU A 99 2.57 -4.39 18.64
N TRP A 100 1.56 -3.77 18.01
CA TRP A 100 0.15 -4.10 18.29
C TRP A 100 -0.26 -5.52 17.82
N VAL A 101 0.44 -6.09 16.84
CA VAL A 101 0.24 -7.49 16.39
C VAL A 101 0.69 -8.49 17.45
N ILE A 102 1.62 -8.11 18.35
CA ILE A 102 2.08 -8.96 19.46
C ILE A 102 1.08 -8.93 20.63
N VAL A 103 0.29 -7.86 20.76
CA VAL A 103 -0.69 -7.68 21.84
C VAL A 103 -2.07 -8.27 21.47
N ASP A 104 -2.43 -8.32 20.19
CA ASP A 104 -3.76 -8.78 19.75
C ASP A 104 -3.80 -10.28 19.43
N LYS A 105 -4.71 -11.00 20.11
CA LYS A 105 -4.81 -12.48 20.18
C LYS A 105 -5.27 -13.13 18.86
N ASP A 106 -5.71 -12.34 17.89
CA ASP A 106 -6.34 -12.78 16.63
C ASP A 106 -5.46 -12.62 15.37
N ARG A 107 -4.20 -12.16 15.47
CA ARG A 107 -3.28 -11.93 14.33
C ARG A 107 -3.88 -11.13 13.15
N LEU A 108 -4.84 -10.24 13.41
CA LEU A 108 -5.42 -9.34 12.41
C LEU A 108 -4.79 -7.96 12.57
N PHE A 109 -4.31 -7.36 11.47
CA PHE A 109 -3.85 -5.98 11.51
C PHE A 109 -5.01 -5.06 11.92
N LEU A 110 -4.77 -4.12 12.84
CA LEU A 110 -5.78 -3.17 13.36
C LEU A 110 -6.59 -2.50 12.24
N HIS A 111 -5.92 -2.29 11.11
CA HIS A 111 -6.45 -1.70 9.89
C HIS A 111 -7.47 -2.59 9.18
N ASP A 112 -7.26 -3.90 9.10
CA ASP A 112 -8.21 -4.86 8.53
C ASP A 112 -9.43 -5.06 9.46
N ARG A 113 -9.23 -5.00 10.78
CA ARG A 113 -10.33 -5.07 11.78
C ARG A 113 -11.20 -3.82 11.77
N LEU A 114 -10.60 -2.63 11.67
CA LEU A 114 -11.31 -1.36 11.54
C LEU A 114 -12.04 -1.22 10.19
N LEU A 115 -11.48 -1.78 9.11
CA LEU A 115 -12.04 -1.65 7.76
C LEU A 115 -13.00 -2.77 7.38
N LYS A 116 -13.21 -3.80 8.23
CA LYS A 116 -14.12 -4.92 7.94
C LYS A 116 -13.87 -5.52 6.55
N CYS A 117 -12.62 -5.64 6.14
CA CYS A 117 -12.23 -6.16 4.84
C CYS A 117 -11.80 -7.63 4.95
N LYS A 118 -12.14 -8.44 3.96
CA LYS A 118 -11.67 -9.82 3.82
C LYS A 118 -10.95 -10.00 2.48
N ILE A 119 -9.95 -10.85 2.47
CA ILE A 119 -9.32 -11.31 1.22
C ILE A 119 -9.99 -12.64 0.87
N ILE A 120 -10.60 -12.72 -0.31
CA ILE A 120 -11.15 -13.96 -0.86
C ILE A 120 -10.31 -14.42 -2.05
N ILE A 121 -10.32 -15.73 -2.30
CA ILE A 121 -9.85 -16.29 -3.57
C ILE A 121 -11.00 -16.09 -4.56
N ALA A 122 -10.71 -15.43 -5.68
CA ALA A 122 -11.64 -15.08 -6.74
C ALA A 122 -11.63 -16.10 -7.88
#